data_AF-A0A7Y2BR15-F1
#
_entry.id   AF-A0A7Y2BR15-F1
#
_cell.length_a   1.000
_cell.length_b   1.000
_cell.length_c   1.000
_cell.angle_alpha   90.00
_cell.angle_beta   90.00
_cell.angle_gamma   90.00
#
_symmetry.space_group_name_H-M   'P 1'
#
loop_
_entity.id
_entity.type
_entity.pdbx_description
1 polymer ?
#
loop_
_entity_poly.entity_id
_entity_poly.type
_entity_poly.pdbx_seq_one_letter_code
_entity_poly.pdbx_strand_id
1 'polypeptide(L)'
;MTRPLWRKIADGLLFVFLAGAAIVFIRQFGADQVYSSVTVVDGDSLRDGLEDIRLHGIDAPEYRQNCSDAGGRDYPCGKRAARHLRKLVGGSSVTCRVIDTDRYDRTIGVCSAGGIELNKAMVEAGWAMAYTRHSLGYAAAEREAKRARRGIWQGRFEAPEDWRNANRTGLAGAEAVPD
;
A
#
# COMPACT_ATOMS: atom_id res chain seq x y z
N MET A 1 18.79 -57.20 10.50
CA MET A 1 18.22 -56.46 11.66
C MET A 1 17.35 -55.33 11.14
N THR A 2 16.03 -55.43 11.32
CA THR A 2 15.09 -54.37 10.93
C THR A 2 15.11 -53.24 11.97
N ARG A 3 15.03 -51.99 11.52
CA ARG A 3 14.97 -50.84 12.44
C ARG A 3 13.71 -50.95 13.32
N PRO A 4 13.82 -50.67 14.64
CA PRO A 4 12.70 -50.77 15.56
C PRO A 4 11.60 -49.75 15.25
N LEU A 5 10.34 -50.10 15.54
CA LEU A 5 9.15 -49.34 15.15
C LEU A 5 9.19 -47.88 15.63
N TRP A 6 9.70 -47.61 16.84
CA TRP A 6 9.82 -46.26 17.38
C TRP A 6 10.75 -45.34 16.58
N ARG A 7 11.82 -45.89 15.99
CA ARG A 7 12.71 -45.14 15.08
C ARG A 7 12.00 -44.78 13.78
N LYS A 8 11.18 -45.69 13.23
CA LYS A 8 10.36 -45.39 12.04
C LYS A 8 9.31 -44.30 12.31
N ILE A 9 8.71 -44.33 13.49
CA ILE A 9 7.76 -43.29 13.93
C ILE A 9 8.48 -41.95 14.13
N ALA A 10 9.65 -41.93 14.78
CA ALA A 10 10.44 -40.73 14.97
C ALA A 10 10.94 -40.14 13.64
N ASP A 11 11.42 -40.98 12.73
CA ASP A 11 11.85 -40.57 11.37
C ASP A 11 10.66 -39.95 10.59
N GLY A 12 9.46 -40.54 10.71
CA GLY A 12 8.24 -40.00 10.09
C GLY A 12 7.79 -38.66 10.67
N LEU A 13 7.82 -38.51 12.00
CA LEU A 13 7.48 -37.25 12.68
C LEU A 13 8.49 -36.15 12.35
N LEU A 14 9.79 -36.47 12.30
CA LEU A 14 10.83 -35.53 11.90
C LEU A 14 10.64 -35.08 10.45
N PHE A 15 10.30 -35.99 9.54
CA PHE A 15 10.04 -35.65 8.14
C PHE A 15 8.83 -34.73 7.99
N VAL A 16 7.73 -35.00 8.70
CA VAL A 16 6.54 -34.13 8.71
C VAL A 16 6.87 -32.75 9.28
N PHE A 17 7.65 -32.68 10.36
CA PHE A 17 8.08 -31.41 10.95
C PHE A 17 8.98 -30.61 9.99
N LEU A 18 9.97 -31.24 9.35
CA LEU A 18 10.85 -30.60 8.37
C LEU A 18 10.10 -30.15 7.12
N ALA A 19 9.16 -30.97 6.60
CA ALA A 19 8.32 -30.59 5.47
C ALA A 19 7.38 -29.42 5.82
N GLY A 20 6.78 -29.43 7.01
CA GLY A 20 5.97 -28.32 7.52
C GLY A 20 6.77 -27.03 7.68
N ALA A 21 7.97 -27.11 8.26
CA ALA A 21 8.88 -25.98 8.41
C ALA A 21 9.33 -25.42 7.06
N ALA A 22 9.64 -26.28 6.08
CA ALA A 22 10.00 -25.85 4.72
C ALA A 22 8.84 -25.13 4.01
N ILE A 23 7.59 -25.62 4.13
CA ILE A 23 6.41 -24.98 3.54
C ILE A 23 6.17 -23.60 4.18
N VAL A 24 6.32 -23.48 5.50
CA VAL A 24 6.22 -22.19 6.21
C VAL A 24 7.33 -21.22 5.78
N PHE A 25 8.54 -21.73 5.57
CA PHE A 25 9.69 -20.94 5.14
C PHE A 25 9.54 -20.42 3.69
N ILE A 26 9.05 -21.26 2.77
CA ILE A 26 8.80 -20.88 1.37
C ILE A 26 7.78 -19.73 1.28
N ARG A 27 6.77 -19.70 2.17
CA ARG A 27 5.76 -18.63 2.20
C ARG A 27 6.28 -17.27 2.67
N GLN A 28 7.44 -17.20 3.32
CA GLN A 28 8.03 -15.91 3.74
C GLN A 28 8.70 -15.17 2.58
N PHE A 29 9.07 -15.88 1.52
CA PHE A 29 9.56 -15.28 0.29
C PHE A 29 8.36 -14.90 -0.59
N GLY A 30 7.72 -13.77 -0.27
CA GLY A 30 6.82 -13.11 -1.22
C GLY A 30 7.55 -12.87 -2.54
N ALA A 31 6.88 -13.14 -3.66
CA ALA A 31 7.48 -12.89 -4.96
C ALA A 31 7.69 -11.38 -5.13
N ASP A 32 8.93 -10.95 -5.25
CA ASP A 32 9.25 -9.59 -5.63
C ASP A 32 8.94 -9.43 -7.13
N GLN A 33 8.03 -8.52 -7.45
CA GLN A 33 7.70 -8.14 -8.82
C GLN A 33 8.40 -6.84 -9.17
N VAL A 34 9.00 -6.79 -10.36
CA VAL A 34 9.74 -5.63 -10.86
C VAL A 34 8.97 -5.02 -12.02
N TYR A 35 8.58 -3.76 -11.85
CA TYR A 35 7.91 -2.94 -12.85
C TYR A 35 8.92 -1.96 -13.43
N SER A 36 9.14 -2.05 -14.75
CA SER A 36 10.18 -1.25 -15.42
C SER A 36 9.81 0.22 -15.55
N SER A 37 8.52 0.53 -15.70
CA SER A 37 8.00 1.88 -15.82
C SER A 37 6.57 1.94 -15.30
N VAL A 38 6.36 2.59 -14.16
CA VAL A 38 5.02 2.78 -13.60
C VAL A 38 4.49 4.19 -13.84
N THR A 39 3.19 4.29 -14.08
CA THR A 39 2.44 5.54 -13.97
C THR A 39 1.93 5.69 -12.55
N VAL A 40 2.20 6.83 -11.92
CA VAL A 40 1.57 7.18 -10.63
C VAL A 40 0.15 7.68 -10.88
N VAL A 41 -0.84 7.03 -10.29
CA VAL A 41 -2.26 7.39 -10.40
C VAL A 41 -2.60 8.47 -9.37
N ASP A 42 -2.37 8.17 -8.08
CA ASP A 42 -2.60 9.06 -6.94
C ASP A 42 -1.47 8.93 -5.90
N GLY A 43 -1.74 9.15 -4.60
CA GLY A 43 -0.73 9.09 -3.54
C GLY A 43 -0.45 7.67 -2.99
N ASP A 44 -1.22 6.65 -3.35
CA ASP A 44 -1.00 5.28 -2.91
C ASP A 44 -1.21 4.22 -4.01
N SER A 45 -1.42 4.65 -5.25
CA SER A 45 -1.68 3.77 -6.39
C SER A 45 -0.73 4.03 -7.56
N LEU A 46 -0.20 2.94 -8.13
CA LEU A 46 0.66 2.89 -9.32
C LEU A 46 -0.03 2.03 -10.39
N ARG A 47 0.40 2.18 -11.64
CA ARG A 47 -0.09 1.39 -12.78
C ARG A 47 1.05 1.01 -13.72
N ASP A 48 1.10 -0.25 -14.12
CA ASP A 48 1.95 -0.72 -15.21
C ASP A 48 1.07 -1.33 -16.32
N GLY A 49 0.91 -0.62 -17.43
CA GLY A 49 -0.03 -1.00 -18.49
C GLY A 49 -1.46 -1.11 -17.99
N LEU A 50 -1.97 -2.34 -17.91
CA LEU A 50 -3.32 -2.67 -17.41
C LEU A 50 -3.33 -3.13 -15.95
N GLU A 51 -2.16 -3.38 -15.35
CA GLU A 51 -2.04 -3.83 -13.96
C GLU A 51 -2.05 -2.64 -13.01
N ASP A 52 -2.94 -2.69 -12.02
CA ASP A 52 -3.05 -1.71 -10.95
C ASP A 52 -2.35 -2.22 -9.69
N ILE A 53 -1.57 -1.35 -9.06
CA ILE A 53 -0.76 -1.68 -7.89
C ILE A 53 -1.13 -0.71 -6.77
N ARG A 54 -1.51 -1.25 -5.62
CA ARG A 54 -1.82 -0.48 -4.41
C ARG A 54 -0.71 -0.64 -3.37
N LEU A 55 -0.25 0.48 -2.84
CA LEU A 55 0.72 0.50 -1.75
C LEU A 55 0.06 -0.03 -0.47
N HIS A 56 0.56 -1.17 0.00
CA HIS A 56 0.10 -1.84 1.21
C HIS A 56 0.24 -0.98 2.46
N GLY A 57 -0.77 -1.03 3.34
CA GLY A 57 -0.72 -0.48 4.70
C GLY A 57 -0.79 1.03 4.81
N ILE A 58 -1.04 1.75 3.72
CA ILE A 58 -1.20 3.21 3.71
C ILE A 58 -2.49 3.61 2.99
N ASP A 59 -2.96 4.83 3.26
CA ASP A 59 -4.09 5.43 2.56
C ASP A 59 -3.79 6.90 2.27
N ALA A 60 -3.71 7.28 0.99
CA ALA A 60 -3.38 8.63 0.58
C ALA A 60 -4.61 9.38 0.06
N PRO A 61 -4.63 10.72 0.11
CA PRO A 61 -5.72 11.48 -0.48
C PRO A 61 -5.92 11.14 -1.96
N GLU A 62 -7.17 10.91 -2.33
CA GLU A 62 -7.54 10.59 -3.71
C GLU A 62 -7.13 11.72 -4.66
N TYR A 63 -6.81 11.41 -5.91
CA TYR A 63 -6.21 12.41 -6.82
C TYR A 63 -7.00 13.74 -6.92
N ARG A 64 -8.32 13.69 -6.84
CA ARG A 64 -9.23 14.85 -6.92
C ARG A 64 -9.58 15.47 -5.56
N GLN A 65 -9.09 14.92 -4.45
CA GLN A 65 -9.37 15.41 -3.11
C GLN A 65 -8.68 16.75 -2.82
N ASN A 66 -9.44 17.67 -2.22
CA ASN A 66 -8.96 18.92 -1.65
C ASN A 66 -8.93 18.83 -0.11
N CYS A 67 -8.03 19.59 0.50
CA CYS A 67 -7.86 19.69 1.95
C CYS A 67 -7.69 21.17 2.31
N SER A 68 -7.83 21.54 3.58
CA SER A 68 -7.59 22.92 4.05
C SER A 68 -6.24 23.01 4.79
N ASP A 69 -5.46 24.03 4.49
CA ASP A 69 -4.16 24.29 5.15
C ASP A 69 -4.34 24.85 6.58
N ALA A 70 -3.22 25.15 7.25
CA ALA A 70 -3.23 25.72 8.61
C ALA A 70 -4.00 27.05 8.73
N GLY A 71 -4.09 27.81 7.64
CA GLY A 71 -4.84 29.06 7.56
C GLY A 71 -6.29 28.88 7.08
N GLY A 72 -6.74 27.63 6.90
CA GLY A 72 -8.08 27.31 6.43
C GLY A 72 -8.27 27.47 4.91
N ARG A 73 -7.21 27.64 4.14
CA ARG A 73 -7.30 27.77 2.67
C ARG A 73 -7.29 26.40 2.02
N ASP A 74 -8.17 26.20 1.05
CA ASP A 74 -8.23 24.95 0.31
C ASP A 74 -7.03 24.78 -0.62
N TYR A 75 -6.54 23.55 -0.72
CA TYR A 75 -5.45 23.16 -1.60
C TYR A 75 -5.64 21.72 -2.11
N PRO A 76 -5.09 21.40 -3.30
CA PRO A 76 -5.30 20.09 -3.93
C PRO A 76 -4.36 19.03 -3.34
N CYS A 77 -4.68 18.55 -2.14
CA CYS A 77 -3.85 17.57 -1.42
C CYS A 77 -3.65 16.27 -2.19
N GLY A 78 -4.66 15.75 -2.89
CA GLY A 78 -4.54 14.58 -3.76
C GLY A 78 -3.45 14.72 -4.82
N LYS A 79 -3.50 15.83 -5.57
CA LYS A 79 -2.47 16.15 -6.58
C LYS A 79 -1.10 16.38 -5.97
N ARG A 80 -1.01 16.88 -4.73
CA ARG A 80 0.27 17.06 -4.04
C ARG A 80 0.86 15.73 -3.57
N ALA A 81 0.04 14.84 -3.03
CA ALA A 81 0.44 13.48 -2.66
C ALA A 81 0.95 12.70 -3.89
N ALA A 82 0.18 12.68 -4.97
CA ALA A 82 0.58 12.02 -6.22
C ALA A 82 1.88 12.61 -6.80
N ARG A 83 2.10 13.91 -6.68
CA ARG A 83 3.35 14.55 -7.12
C ARG A 83 4.53 14.14 -6.25
N HIS A 84 4.32 13.97 -4.95
CA HIS A 84 5.37 13.48 -4.05
C HIS A 84 5.75 12.04 -4.41
N LEU A 85 4.77 11.15 -4.60
CA LEU A 85 5.03 9.77 -5.03
C LEU A 85 5.77 9.73 -6.37
N ARG A 86 5.38 10.55 -7.37
CA ARG A 86 6.13 10.67 -8.65
C ARG A 86 7.59 11.05 -8.45
N LYS A 87 7.88 11.96 -7.52
CA LYS A 87 9.27 12.35 -7.21
C LYS A 87 10.07 11.21 -6.58
N LEU A 88 9.44 10.42 -5.69
CA LEU A 88 10.07 9.27 -5.07
C LEU A 88 10.36 8.15 -6.08
N VAL A 89 9.43 7.90 -7.02
CA VAL A 89 9.65 6.96 -8.13
C VAL A 89 10.79 7.43 -9.03
N GLY A 90 10.83 8.73 -9.35
CA GLY A 90 11.99 9.37 -10.00
C GLY A 90 12.35 8.80 -11.38
N GLY A 91 11.42 8.12 -12.06
CA GLY A 91 11.68 7.42 -13.32
C GLY A 91 12.48 6.11 -13.18
N SER A 92 12.71 5.65 -11.95
CA SER A 92 13.32 4.35 -11.68
C SER A 92 12.32 3.21 -11.85
N SER A 93 12.83 1.99 -12.03
CA SER A 93 12.01 0.80 -11.86
C SER A 93 11.48 0.72 -10.42
N VAL A 94 10.30 0.13 -10.28
CA VAL A 94 9.66 -0.10 -8.99
C VAL A 94 9.69 -1.60 -8.69
N THR A 95 10.21 -1.96 -7.53
CA THR A 95 10.17 -3.35 -7.03
C THR A 95 9.17 -3.44 -5.90
N CYS A 96 8.15 -4.28 -6.05
CA CYS A 96 7.14 -4.51 -5.04
C CYS A 96 7.23 -5.94 -4.51
N ARG A 97 7.34 -6.06 -3.19
CA ARG A 97 7.06 -7.32 -2.51
C ARG A 97 5.56 -7.50 -2.44
N VAL A 98 5.04 -8.46 -3.19
CA VAL A 98 3.60 -8.74 -3.23
C VAL A 98 3.14 -9.34 -1.90
N ILE A 99 2.09 -8.75 -1.35
CA ILE A 99 1.46 -9.19 -0.09
C ILE A 99 0.14 -9.91 -0.38
N ASP A 100 -0.67 -9.37 -1.29
CA ASP A 100 -1.99 -9.89 -1.63
C ASP A 100 -2.45 -9.36 -3.00
N THR A 101 -3.57 -9.89 -3.48
CA THR A 101 -4.32 -9.34 -4.61
C THR A 101 -5.74 -9.04 -4.11
N ASP A 102 -6.22 -7.81 -4.29
CA ASP A 102 -7.56 -7.48 -3.80
C ASP A 102 -8.69 -7.94 -4.73
N ARG A 103 -9.94 -7.79 -4.27
CA ARG A 103 -11.14 -8.15 -5.03
C ARG A 103 -11.34 -7.40 -6.36
N TYR A 104 -10.55 -6.37 -6.62
CA TYR A 104 -10.54 -5.61 -7.86
C TYR A 104 -9.35 -5.99 -8.76
N ASP A 105 -8.68 -7.11 -8.44
CA ASP A 105 -7.52 -7.63 -9.16
C ASP A 105 -6.30 -6.69 -9.12
N ARG A 106 -6.19 -5.87 -8.07
CA ARG A 106 -5.03 -5.01 -7.86
C ARG A 106 -3.97 -5.74 -7.05
N THR A 107 -2.72 -5.65 -7.49
CA THR A 107 -1.56 -6.10 -6.73
C THR A 107 -1.42 -5.21 -5.49
N ILE A 108 -1.44 -5.79 -4.28
CA ILE A 108 -1.16 -5.10 -3.03
C ILE A 108 0.27 -5.40 -2.60
N GLY A 109 1.11 -4.38 -2.45
CA GLY A 109 2.53 -4.60 -2.17
C GLY A 109 3.23 -3.52 -1.35
N VAL A 110 4.37 -3.90 -0.77
CA VAL A 110 5.35 -2.95 -0.23
C VAL A 110 6.36 -2.67 -1.33
N CYS A 111 6.35 -1.44 -1.83
CA CYS A 111 7.09 -1.07 -3.04
C CYS A 111 8.28 -0.17 -2.74
N SER A 112 9.31 -0.28 -3.57
CA SER A 112 10.53 0.51 -3.49
C SER A 112 10.98 0.99 -4.86
N ALA A 113 11.59 2.16 -4.91
CA ALA A 113 12.20 2.74 -6.12
C ALA A 113 13.52 3.41 -5.74
N GLY A 114 14.60 3.14 -6.47
CA GLY A 114 15.91 3.75 -6.19
C GLY A 114 16.42 3.51 -4.75
N GLY A 115 16.04 2.38 -4.13
CA GLY A 115 16.38 2.06 -2.74
C GLY A 115 15.49 2.73 -1.67
N ILE A 116 14.49 3.52 -2.07
CA ILE A 116 13.54 4.16 -1.15
C ILE A 116 12.28 3.32 -1.07
N GLU A 117 11.86 2.97 0.16
CA GLU A 117 10.56 2.35 0.41
C GLU A 117 9.44 3.38 0.27
N LEU A 118 8.62 3.25 -0.78
CA LEU A 118 7.62 4.24 -1.15
C LEU A 118 6.52 4.38 -0.10
N ASN A 119 6.01 3.26 0.42
CA ASN A 119 4.91 3.22 1.38
C ASN A 119 5.26 4.04 2.62
N LYS A 120 6.41 3.74 3.25
CA LYS A 120 6.91 4.45 4.41
C LYS A 120 7.22 5.92 4.12
N ALA A 121 7.90 6.20 3.01
CA ALA A 121 8.26 7.57 2.64
C ALA A 121 7.04 8.48 2.46
N MET A 122 5.94 7.96 1.89
CA MET A 122 4.67 8.70 1.77
C MET A 122 4.10 9.09 3.14
N VAL A 123 4.14 8.18 4.11
CA VAL A 123 3.65 8.44 5.48
C VAL A 123 4.58 9.40 6.22
N GLU A 124 5.90 9.22 6.13
CA GLU A 124 6.90 10.10 6.77
C GLU A 124 6.81 11.55 6.29
N ALA A 125 6.50 11.73 5.00
CA ALA A 125 6.27 13.03 4.39
C ALA A 125 4.87 13.61 4.69
N GLY A 126 3.99 12.84 5.33
CA GLY A 126 2.62 13.25 5.65
C GLY A 126 1.69 13.29 4.45
N TRP A 127 2.00 12.57 3.37
CA TRP A 127 1.15 12.48 2.18
C TRP A 127 0.28 11.23 2.14
N ALA A 128 0.38 10.38 3.17
CA ALA A 128 -0.52 9.27 3.41
C ALA A 128 -0.74 9.07 4.92
N MET A 129 -1.89 8.51 5.27
CA MET A 129 -2.18 7.98 6.59
C MET A 129 -1.63 6.56 6.73
N ALA A 130 -1.30 6.15 7.94
CA ALA A 130 -1.02 4.76 8.24
C ALA A 130 -2.35 4.00 8.34
N TYR A 131 -2.57 3.03 7.46
CA TYR A 131 -3.82 2.31 7.40
C TYR A 131 -3.82 1.08 8.31
N THR A 132 -4.03 1.35 9.60
CA THR A 132 -3.81 0.38 10.69
C THR A 132 -4.70 -0.85 10.64
N ARG A 133 -5.78 -0.84 9.84
CA ARG A 133 -6.58 -2.05 9.59
C ARG A 133 -5.85 -3.12 8.79
N HIS A 134 -4.85 -2.72 7.99
CA HIS A 134 -4.05 -3.62 7.15
C HIS A 134 -2.62 -3.79 7.63
N SER A 135 -2.05 -2.76 8.29
CA SER A 135 -0.69 -2.85 8.85
C SER A 135 -0.45 -1.85 9.96
N LEU A 136 0.20 -2.30 11.04
CA LEU A 136 0.72 -1.41 12.08
C LEU A 136 2.09 -0.83 11.75
N GLY A 137 2.71 -1.25 10.63
CA GLY A 137 4.10 -0.95 10.29
C GLY A 137 4.46 0.53 10.18
N TYR A 138 3.49 1.40 9.86
CA TYR A 138 3.74 2.83 9.62
C TYR A 138 3.20 3.76 10.71
N ALA A 139 2.63 3.22 11.80
CA ALA A 139 2.02 4.04 12.85
C ALA A 139 3.03 5.00 13.51
N ALA A 140 4.30 4.59 13.66
CA ALA A 140 5.34 5.44 14.22
C ALA A 140 5.70 6.62 13.29
N ALA A 141 5.82 6.34 11.99
CA ALA A 141 6.06 7.37 10.97
C ALA A 141 4.90 8.38 10.92
N GLU A 142 3.67 7.91 10.99
CA GLU A 142 2.49 8.78 10.98
C GLU A 142 2.45 9.68 12.22
N ARG A 143 2.72 9.13 13.42
CA ARG A 143 2.80 9.94 14.65
C ARG A 143 3.81 11.08 14.51
N GLU A 144 4.93 10.82 13.84
CA GLU A 144 5.94 11.84 13.62
C GLU A 144 5.52 12.88 12.59
N ALA A 145 4.92 12.46 11.47
CA ALA A 145 4.37 13.37 10.47
C ALA A 145 3.27 14.27 11.05
N LYS A 146 2.43 13.73 11.94
CA LYS A 146 1.41 14.47 12.72
C LYS A 146 2.05 15.53 13.61
N ARG A 147 3.04 15.15 14.43
CA ARG A 147 3.75 16.08 15.33
C ARG A 147 4.42 17.21 14.56
N ALA A 148 5.04 16.88 13.43
CA ALA A 148 5.73 17.83 12.57
C ALA A 148 4.79 18.59 11.60
N ARG A 149 3.47 18.36 11.65
CA ARG A 149 2.47 18.99 10.79
C ARG A 149 2.80 18.91 9.29
N ARG A 150 3.30 17.75 8.84
CA ARG A 150 3.71 17.54 7.44
C ARG A 150 2.53 17.19 6.54
N GLY A 151 2.59 17.61 5.28
CA GLY A 151 1.62 17.21 4.25
C GLY A 151 0.18 17.52 4.66
N ILE A 152 -0.68 16.50 4.68
CA ILE A 152 -2.10 16.66 5.05
C ILE A 152 -2.29 17.06 6.53
N TRP A 153 -1.33 16.73 7.39
CA TRP A 153 -1.36 17.05 8.82
C TRP A 153 -1.14 18.53 9.13
N GLN A 154 -0.86 19.37 8.13
CA GLN A 154 -0.70 20.81 8.33
C GLN A 154 -2.01 21.54 8.64
N GLY A 155 -3.16 20.92 8.38
CA GLY A 155 -4.48 21.54 8.55
C GLY A 155 -5.57 20.49 8.70
N ARG A 156 -6.71 20.72 8.04
CA ARG A 156 -7.89 19.86 8.12
C ARG A 156 -8.07 19.10 6.81
N PHE A 157 -8.51 17.85 6.92
CA PHE A 157 -8.82 17.01 5.78
C PHE A 157 -9.83 15.95 6.18
N GLU A 158 -10.60 15.48 5.21
CA GLU A 158 -11.42 14.27 5.33
C GLU A 158 -10.53 13.04 5.10
N ALA A 159 -10.67 11.97 5.89
CA ALA A 159 -9.87 10.78 5.67
C ALA A 159 -10.11 10.22 4.26
N PRO A 160 -9.08 9.72 3.54
CA PRO A 160 -9.25 9.36 2.13
C PRO A 160 -10.29 8.26 1.89
N GLU A 161 -10.41 7.27 2.78
CA GLU A 161 -11.49 6.28 2.73
C GLU A 161 -12.89 6.91 2.82
N ASP A 162 -13.10 7.87 3.73
CA ASP A 162 -14.39 8.56 3.88
C ASP A 162 -14.71 9.36 2.62
N TRP A 163 -13.72 10.11 2.11
CA TRP A 163 -13.85 10.88 0.86
C TRP A 163 -14.20 9.96 -0.32
N ARG A 164 -13.52 8.81 -0.45
CA ARG A 164 -13.84 7.81 -1.49
C ARG A 164 -15.28 7.34 -1.39
N ASN A 165 -15.74 7.02 -0.18
CA ASN A 165 -17.09 6.50 0.02
C ASN A 165 -18.16 7.55 -0.30
N ALA A 166 -17.96 8.80 0.11
CA ALA A 166 -18.86 9.91 -0.20
C ALA A 166 -18.94 10.19 -1.72
N ASN A 167 -17.80 10.13 -2.41
CA ASN A 167 -17.70 10.48 -3.83
C ASN A 167 -18.00 9.30 -4.78
N ARG A 168 -18.08 8.06 -4.28
CA ARG A 168 -18.49 6.87 -5.07
C ARG A 168 -19.93 7.00 -5.56
N THR A 169 -20.81 7.56 -4.74
CA THR A 169 -22.25 7.72 -5.01
C THR A 169 -22.56 8.83 -6.03
N GLY A 170 -21.64 9.76 -6.28
CA GLY A 170 -21.83 10.86 -7.23
C GLY A 170 -21.79 10.45 -8.71
N LEU A 171 -21.25 9.27 -9.04
CA LEU A 171 -21.24 8.71 -10.39
C LEU A 171 -22.47 7.84 -10.71
N ALA A 172 -23.18 7.36 -9.68
CA ALA A 172 -24.42 6.58 -9.87
C ALA A 172 -25.66 7.45 -10.11
N GLY A 173 -25.55 8.78 -9.94
CA GLY A 173 -26.66 9.74 -10.14
C GLY A 173 -26.59 10.53 -11.45
N ALA A 174 -25.59 10.30 -12.30
CA ALA A 174 -25.39 11.04 -13.56
C ALA A 174 -25.91 10.28 -14.80
N GLU A 175 -26.48 9.09 -14.63
CA GLU A 175 -26.90 8.20 -15.73
C GLU A 175 -28.40 7.88 -15.68
N ALA A 176 -29.21 8.89 -15.36
CA ALA A 176 -30.65 8.85 -15.54
C ALA A 176 -31.14 10.20 -16.09
N VAL A 177 -30.82 10.45 -17.36
CA VAL A 177 -31.57 11.39 -18.20
C VAL A 177 -32.22 10.56 -19.30
N PRO A 178 -33.54 10.34 -19.27
CA PRO A 178 -34.25 9.72 -20.38
C PRO A 178 -34.51 10.78 -21.46
N ASP A 179 -34.23 10.42 -22.71
CA ASP A 179 -34.96 10.94 -23.88
C ASP A 179 -36.03 9.91 -24.29
#